data_AF-A0A944GG41-F1
#
_entry.id   AF-A0A944GG41-F1
#
_cell.length_a   1.000
_cell.length_b   1.000
_cell.length_c   1.000
_cell.angle_alpha   90.00
_cell.angle_beta   90.00
_cell.angle_gamma   90.00
#
_symmetry.space_group_name_H-M   'P 1'
#
loop_
_entity.id
_entity.type
_entity.pdbx_description
1 polymer ?
#
loop_
_entity_poly.entity_id
_entity_poly.type
_entity_poly.pdbx_seq_one_letter_code
_entity_poly.pdbx_strand_id
1 'polypeptide(L)'
;KSCHEEIALPAFLEALDTLAAFESNIDLPEDGTTLSLIRAIEETSREHGRPLSKKQAFILMSMMLGVRAPDLDGHASSNLAHTRAEHADDDDNAQYVHTLRGKNDDDDIGDAMAIEGTYRAVMDHVSQAYKFKSVTLSLFNIQQKLYLDYYGRIDVTVNASAFHLGFAAHTIADSFSHTIRSKQDDFRKIITVMNYVEAIYPHYKESRDGIRHSAFTDDCTEEENAPVVAAAVLATREFEVAFEAFYATGDETPIRAFWEDWFQLRTDCVHDYAACDSEYYAELAMRDPTHAYLECQASVRRRPSPLSLALLLPFILPLAWGIWRRRSPQKP
;
A
#
# COMPACT_ATOMS: atom_id res chain seq x y z
N LYS A 1 -4.50 -11.04 0.47
CA LYS A 1 -5.04 -9.88 1.20
C LYS A 1 -3.89 -8.92 1.37
N SER A 2 -4.11 -7.63 1.16
CA SER A 2 -3.08 -6.61 1.37
C SER A 2 -3.00 -6.25 2.85
N CYS A 3 -1.84 -5.78 3.30
CA CYS A 3 -1.61 -5.42 4.70
C CYS A 3 -2.51 -4.27 5.16
N HIS A 4 -2.78 -3.29 4.29
CA HIS A 4 -3.72 -2.22 4.59
C HIS A 4 -5.17 -2.72 4.88
N GLU A 5 -5.60 -3.87 4.29
CA GLU A 5 -6.93 -4.45 4.58
C GLU A 5 -6.93 -5.08 5.99
N GLU A 6 -5.83 -5.75 6.37
CA GLU A 6 -5.62 -6.35 7.68
C GLU A 6 -5.49 -5.29 8.80
N ILE A 7 -5.11 -4.05 8.45
CA ILE A 7 -5.07 -2.91 9.38
C ILE A 7 -6.42 -2.18 9.45
N ALA A 8 -6.97 -1.79 8.30
CA ALA A 8 -8.14 -0.92 8.25
C ALA A 8 -9.43 -1.62 8.69
N LEU A 9 -9.58 -2.94 8.42
CA LEU A 9 -10.76 -3.69 8.85
C LEU A 9 -10.92 -3.74 10.39
N PRO A 10 -9.92 -4.22 11.18
CA PRO A 10 -10.07 -4.22 12.63
C PRO A 10 -10.19 -2.81 13.21
N ALA A 11 -9.45 -1.82 12.68
CA ALA A 11 -9.56 -0.42 13.10
C ALA A 11 -11.01 0.09 12.97
N PHE A 12 -11.59 -0.05 11.77
CA PHE A 12 -12.97 0.34 11.50
C PHE A 12 -13.97 -0.37 12.42
N LEU A 13 -13.80 -1.68 12.57
CA LEU A 13 -14.70 -2.45 13.42
C LEU A 13 -14.60 -1.92 14.86
N GLU A 14 -13.41 -1.66 15.41
CA GLU A 14 -13.23 -1.08 16.75
C GLU A 14 -13.75 0.37 16.88
N ALA A 15 -13.71 1.17 15.83
CA ALA A 15 -14.24 2.52 15.82
C ALA A 15 -15.75 2.59 15.58
N LEU A 16 -16.37 1.55 15.03
CA LEU A 16 -17.73 1.56 14.49
C LEU A 16 -18.77 2.22 15.40
N ASP A 17 -18.78 1.86 16.69
CA ASP A 17 -19.76 2.38 17.66
C ASP A 17 -19.57 3.87 17.98
N THR A 18 -18.43 4.44 17.61
CA THR A 18 -18.12 5.87 17.75
C THR A 18 -18.53 6.68 16.53
N LEU A 19 -18.71 6.07 15.35
CA LEU A 19 -18.97 6.74 14.05
C LEU A 19 -20.45 7.11 13.85
N ALA A 20 -21.15 7.57 14.89
CA ALA A 20 -22.60 7.73 14.88
C ALA A 20 -23.08 8.87 13.95
N ALA A 21 -22.41 10.02 13.97
CA ALA A 21 -22.72 11.14 13.09
C ALA A 21 -22.42 10.75 11.63
N PHE A 22 -21.32 10.07 11.38
CA PHE A 22 -21.00 9.53 10.07
C PHE A 22 -22.07 8.56 9.57
N GLU A 23 -22.41 7.53 10.35
CA GLU A 23 -23.43 6.54 10.00
C GLU A 23 -24.80 7.22 9.74
N SER A 24 -25.17 8.23 10.52
CA SER A 24 -26.46 8.91 10.36
C SER A 24 -26.67 9.56 8.98
N ASN A 25 -25.59 9.93 8.28
CA ASN A 25 -25.62 10.63 6.99
C ASN A 25 -25.50 9.70 5.77
N ILE A 26 -25.55 8.38 5.98
CA ILE A 26 -25.35 7.40 4.90
C ILE A 26 -26.69 6.78 4.51
N ASP A 27 -27.00 6.80 3.22
CA ASP A 27 -28.17 6.12 2.68
C ASP A 27 -27.77 4.84 1.97
N LEU A 28 -28.64 3.83 2.05
CA LEU A 28 -28.41 2.56 1.36
C LEU A 28 -28.56 2.74 -0.15
N PRO A 29 -27.76 2.02 -0.95
CA PRO A 29 -27.92 2.04 -2.40
C PRO A 29 -29.17 1.27 -2.81
N GLU A 30 -29.70 1.57 -3.99
CA GLU A 30 -30.85 0.85 -4.57
C GLU A 30 -30.43 -0.28 -5.53
N ASP A 31 -29.14 -0.36 -5.89
CA ASP A 31 -28.69 -1.31 -6.91
C ASP A 31 -28.55 -2.73 -6.35
N GLY A 32 -29.04 -3.71 -7.13
CA GLY A 32 -29.11 -5.10 -6.69
C GLY A 32 -27.75 -5.76 -6.49
N THR A 33 -26.73 -5.36 -7.25
CA THR A 33 -25.36 -5.91 -7.14
C THR A 33 -24.76 -5.54 -5.79
N THR A 34 -24.77 -4.26 -5.44
CA THR A 34 -24.25 -3.76 -4.17
C THR A 34 -25.05 -4.28 -2.99
N LEU A 35 -26.39 -4.32 -3.09
CA LEU A 35 -27.24 -4.92 -2.05
C LEU A 35 -26.91 -6.41 -1.80
N SER A 36 -26.48 -7.14 -2.82
CA SER A 36 -26.03 -8.53 -2.67
C SER A 36 -24.69 -8.64 -1.94
N LEU A 37 -23.75 -7.73 -2.22
CA LEU A 37 -22.47 -7.64 -1.51
C LEU A 37 -22.67 -7.24 -0.05
N ILE A 38 -23.52 -6.24 0.23
CA ILE A 38 -23.89 -5.83 1.59
C ILE A 38 -24.42 -7.03 2.38
N ARG A 39 -25.33 -7.82 1.80
CA ARG A 39 -25.87 -9.02 2.46
C ARG A 39 -24.79 -10.05 2.78
N ALA A 40 -23.85 -10.30 1.86
CA ALA A 40 -22.76 -11.24 2.10
C ALA A 40 -21.85 -10.79 3.28
N ILE A 41 -21.62 -9.49 3.41
CA ILE A 41 -20.87 -8.90 4.54
C ILE A 41 -21.67 -9.05 5.84
N GLU A 42 -22.98 -8.77 5.84
CA GLU A 42 -23.84 -8.98 7.02
C GLU A 42 -23.81 -10.45 7.50
N GLU A 43 -23.94 -11.40 6.57
CA GLU A 43 -23.89 -12.84 6.85
C GLU A 43 -22.54 -13.24 7.45
N THR A 44 -21.44 -12.85 6.79
CA THR A 44 -20.07 -13.12 7.27
C THR A 44 -19.83 -12.52 8.66
N SER A 45 -20.23 -11.27 8.88
CA SER A 45 -20.05 -10.58 10.17
C SER A 45 -20.79 -11.29 11.32
N ARG A 46 -21.98 -11.83 11.04
CA ARG A 46 -22.78 -12.61 12.00
C ARG A 46 -22.10 -13.93 12.35
N GLU A 47 -21.54 -14.63 11.37
CA GLU A 47 -20.79 -15.88 11.58
C GLU A 47 -19.55 -15.67 12.45
N HIS A 48 -18.91 -14.50 12.36
CA HIS A 48 -17.76 -14.11 13.17
C HIS A 48 -18.15 -13.46 14.51
N GLY A 49 -19.43 -13.49 14.90
CA GLY A 49 -19.90 -13.02 16.21
C GLY A 49 -20.00 -11.50 16.36
N ARG A 50 -19.86 -10.74 15.27
CA ARG A 50 -19.96 -9.28 15.26
C ARG A 50 -20.98 -8.82 14.19
N PRO A 51 -22.29 -9.02 14.43
CA PRO A 51 -23.31 -8.74 13.42
C PRO A 51 -23.37 -7.24 13.09
N LEU A 52 -23.17 -6.90 11.82
CA LEU A 52 -23.34 -5.54 11.31
C LEU A 52 -24.78 -5.29 10.85
N SER A 53 -25.24 -4.05 10.98
CA SER A 53 -26.44 -3.59 10.28
C SER A 53 -26.17 -3.48 8.77
N LYS A 54 -27.21 -3.49 7.92
CA LYS A 54 -27.08 -3.19 6.48
C LYS A 54 -26.28 -1.94 6.19
N LYS A 55 -26.52 -0.89 6.98
CA LYS A 55 -25.86 0.40 6.79
C LYS A 55 -24.38 0.29 7.16
N GLN A 56 -24.06 -0.34 8.28
CA GLN A 56 -22.68 -0.57 8.70
C GLN A 56 -21.92 -1.47 7.70
N ALA A 57 -22.58 -2.50 7.16
CA ALA A 57 -22.01 -3.34 6.10
C ALA A 57 -21.78 -2.54 4.79
N PHE A 58 -22.67 -1.62 4.43
CA PHE A 58 -22.46 -0.73 3.29
C PHE A 58 -21.30 0.26 3.50
N ILE A 59 -21.16 0.80 4.71
CA ILE A 59 -20.03 1.65 5.10
C ILE A 59 -18.74 0.86 4.98
N LEU A 60 -18.66 -0.31 5.61
CA LEU A 60 -17.48 -1.15 5.59
C LEU A 60 -17.09 -1.50 4.16
N MET A 61 -18.05 -1.92 3.32
CA MET A 61 -17.79 -2.22 1.92
C MET A 61 -17.21 -1.01 1.18
N SER A 62 -17.85 0.15 1.31
CA SER A 62 -17.42 1.39 0.64
C SER A 62 -16.02 1.82 1.10
N MET A 63 -15.75 1.71 2.40
CA MET A 63 -14.45 2.04 2.99
C MET A 63 -13.38 1.07 2.53
N MET A 64 -13.62 -0.25 2.53
CA MET A 64 -12.63 -1.22 2.06
C MET A 64 -12.33 -1.06 0.56
N LEU A 65 -13.31 -0.61 -0.23
CA LEU A 65 -13.03 -0.23 -1.62
C LEU A 65 -12.16 1.02 -1.73
N GLY A 66 -12.36 2.00 -0.85
CA GLY A 66 -11.49 3.17 -0.72
C GLY A 66 -10.08 2.82 -0.28
N VAL A 67 -9.95 1.91 0.68
CA VAL A 67 -8.66 1.40 1.17
C VAL A 67 -7.88 0.75 0.03
N ARG A 68 -8.54 -0.02 -0.84
CA ARG A 68 -7.86 -0.71 -1.95
C ARG A 68 -7.58 0.16 -3.17
N ALA A 69 -8.18 1.35 -3.25
CA ALA A 69 -8.16 2.17 -4.45
C ALA A 69 -6.74 2.63 -4.84
N PRO A 70 -5.88 3.08 -3.91
CA PRO A 70 -4.51 3.51 -4.24
C PRO A 70 -3.67 2.42 -4.92
N ASP A 71 -3.79 1.17 -4.47
CA ASP A 71 -2.96 0.07 -4.99
C ASP A 71 -3.52 -0.57 -6.27
N LEU A 72 -4.84 -0.54 -6.45
CA LEU A 72 -5.50 -1.41 -7.42
C LEU A 72 -6.37 -0.69 -8.44
N ASP A 73 -6.91 0.51 -8.16
CA ASP A 73 -7.92 1.18 -9.00
C ASP A 73 -9.04 0.23 -9.54
N GLY A 74 -9.46 -0.71 -8.69
CA GLY A 74 -10.45 -1.72 -9.04
C GLY A 74 -10.00 -2.80 -10.03
N HIS A 75 -8.69 -2.97 -10.23
CA HIS A 75 -8.08 -4.10 -10.94
C HIS A 75 -7.75 -5.26 -10.00
N ALA A 76 -7.41 -6.41 -10.59
CA ALA A 76 -6.88 -7.55 -9.84
C ALA A 76 -5.47 -7.21 -9.32
N SER A 77 -5.13 -7.66 -8.11
CA SER A 77 -3.75 -7.59 -7.60
C SER A 77 -2.74 -8.38 -8.45
N SER A 78 -3.22 -9.33 -9.25
CA SER A 78 -2.41 -10.08 -10.22
C SER A 78 -2.18 -9.35 -11.55
N ASN A 79 -2.76 -8.16 -11.74
CA ASN A 79 -2.55 -7.34 -12.94
C ASN A 79 -1.24 -6.55 -12.86
N LEU A 80 -0.13 -7.28 -12.97
CA LEU A 80 1.23 -6.73 -12.82
C LEU A 80 1.51 -5.51 -13.70
N ALA A 81 0.91 -5.42 -14.89
CA ALA A 81 1.10 -4.28 -15.78
C ALA A 81 0.49 -2.99 -15.23
N HIS A 82 -0.67 -3.10 -14.56
CA HIS A 82 -1.34 -1.96 -13.95
C HIS A 82 -0.72 -1.61 -12.61
N THR A 83 -0.51 -2.57 -11.71
CA THR A 83 0.16 -2.33 -10.42
C THR A 83 1.52 -1.68 -10.61
N ARG A 84 2.27 -2.10 -11.64
CA ARG A 84 3.51 -1.43 -12.01
C ARG A 84 3.32 0.01 -12.46
N ALA A 85 2.26 0.30 -13.23
CA ALA A 85 2.01 1.65 -13.73
C ALA A 85 1.66 2.61 -12.60
N GLU A 86 0.83 2.17 -11.65
CA GLU A 86 0.47 2.96 -10.46
C GLU A 86 1.69 3.19 -9.57
N HIS A 87 2.43 2.13 -9.22
CA HIS A 87 3.54 2.27 -8.27
C HIS A 87 4.79 2.95 -8.87
N ALA A 88 4.95 2.93 -10.21
CA ALA A 88 6.06 3.58 -10.89
C ALA A 88 5.74 5.01 -11.35
N ASP A 89 4.59 5.57 -10.98
CA ASP A 89 4.27 6.97 -11.23
C ASP A 89 5.29 7.86 -10.50
N ASP A 90 5.87 8.80 -11.25
CA ASP A 90 6.90 9.72 -10.76
C ASP A 90 6.35 11.07 -10.28
N ASP A 91 5.02 11.22 -10.22
CA ASP A 91 4.36 12.28 -9.47
C ASP A 91 4.56 12.08 -7.96
N ASP A 92 5.06 13.11 -7.27
CA ASP A 92 5.29 13.07 -5.84
C ASP A 92 3.98 12.76 -5.05
N ASN A 93 2.82 13.21 -5.54
CA ASN A 93 1.54 12.92 -4.89
C ASN A 93 1.18 11.43 -4.96
N ALA A 94 1.57 10.74 -6.03
CA ALA A 94 1.39 9.29 -6.14
C ALA A 94 2.22 8.55 -5.09
N GLN A 95 3.35 9.12 -4.63
CA GLN A 95 4.13 8.55 -3.52
C GLN A 95 3.54 8.95 -2.16
N TYR A 96 3.03 10.18 -2.02
CA TYR A 96 2.49 10.67 -0.74
C TYR A 96 1.23 9.94 -0.26
N VAL A 97 0.40 9.42 -1.17
CA VAL A 97 -0.77 8.58 -0.80
C VAL A 97 -0.37 7.26 -0.16
N HIS A 98 0.89 6.84 -0.35
CA HIS A 98 1.51 5.69 0.31
C HIS A 98 2.47 6.11 1.44
N THR A 99 2.58 7.37 1.82
CA THR A 99 3.62 7.82 2.78
C THR A 99 5.03 7.41 2.37
N LEU A 100 5.35 7.55 1.08
CA LEU A 100 6.69 7.36 0.54
C LEU A 100 7.29 8.71 0.17
N ARG A 101 8.63 8.77 0.17
CA ARG A 101 9.37 9.89 -0.40
C ARG A 101 9.05 10.03 -1.89
N GLY A 102 8.77 11.25 -2.30
CA GLY A 102 8.69 11.65 -3.70
C GLY A 102 10.06 11.62 -4.38
N LYS A 103 10.05 11.89 -5.69
CA LYS A 103 11.25 11.96 -6.52
C LYS A 103 12.18 13.11 -6.12
N ASN A 104 11.61 14.18 -5.58
CA ASN A 104 12.34 15.38 -5.20
C ASN A 104 12.61 15.48 -3.68
N ASP A 105 12.26 14.43 -2.91
CA ASP A 105 12.43 14.37 -1.46
C ASP A 105 13.85 13.90 -1.10
N ASP A 106 14.81 14.74 -1.46
CA ASP A 106 16.23 14.48 -1.29
C ASP A 106 16.73 14.82 0.13
N ASP A 107 17.79 14.12 0.53
CA ASP A 107 18.57 14.31 1.75
C ASP A 107 17.70 14.24 3.03
N ASP A 108 18.15 14.91 4.09
CA ASP A 108 17.48 14.88 5.41
C ASP A 108 16.11 15.59 5.41
N ILE A 109 15.86 16.51 4.47
CA ILE A 109 14.59 17.23 4.38
C ILE A 109 13.49 16.39 3.72
N GLY A 110 13.88 15.36 2.95
CA GLY A 110 12.95 14.49 2.23
C GLY A 110 11.92 13.83 3.13
N ASP A 111 12.31 13.37 4.33
CA ASP A 111 11.37 12.79 5.30
C ASP A 111 10.27 13.79 5.72
N ALA A 112 10.65 15.04 5.94
CA ALA A 112 9.71 16.09 6.32
C ALA A 112 8.78 16.49 5.17
N MET A 113 9.29 16.49 3.95
CA MET A 113 8.50 16.75 2.73
C MET A 113 7.48 15.65 2.49
N ALA A 114 7.89 14.39 2.61
CA ALA A 114 7.01 13.23 2.46
C ALA A 114 5.87 13.26 3.48
N ILE A 115 6.17 13.48 4.77
CA ILE A 115 5.16 13.59 5.82
C ILE A 115 4.17 14.73 5.53
N GLU A 116 4.66 15.92 5.18
CA GLU A 116 3.77 17.05 4.84
C GLU A 116 2.95 16.78 3.57
N GLY A 117 3.51 16.06 2.60
CA GLY A 117 2.78 15.58 1.42
C GLY A 117 1.66 14.61 1.78
N THR A 118 1.95 13.64 2.64
CA THR A 118 0.99 12.67 3.18
C THR A 118 -0.13 13.36 3.96
N TYR A 119 0.19 14.37 4.79
CA TYR A 119 -0.83 15.17 5.47
C TYR A 119 -1.82 15.78 4.49
N ARG A 120 -1.30 16.39 3.42
CA ARG A 120 -2.12 17.01 2.37
C ARG A 120 -2.98 15.99 1.64
N ALA A 121 -2.44 14.80 1.34
CA ALA A 121 -3.19 13.71 0.72
C ALA A 121 -4.35 13.23 1.62
N VAL A 122 -4.08 12.99 2.91
CA VAL A 122 -5.11 12.62 3.90
C VAL A 122 -6.17 13.72 4.01
N MET A 123 -5.76 14.99 4.13
CA MET A 123 -6.68 16.11 4.29
C MET A 123 -7.54 16.37 3.05
N ASP A 124 -7.05 16.10 1.84
CA ASP A 124 -7.89 16.17 0.65
C ASP A 124 -9.03 15.17 0.75
N HIS A 125 -8.74 13.91 1.09
CA HIS A 125 -9.77 12.88 1.23
C HIS A 125 -10.72 13.12 2.41
N VAL A 126 -10.22 13.57 3.56
CA VAL A 126 -11.04 14.02 4.69
C VAL A 126 -11.99 15.15 4.26
N SER A 127 -11.48 16.13 3.50
CA SER A 127 -12.27 17.24 2.98
C SER A 127 -13.31 16.79 1.96
N GLN A 128 -12.97 15.85 1.07
CA GLN A 128 -13.90 15.28 0.10
C GLN A 128 -15.02 14.52 0.83
N ALA A 129 -14.68 13.67 1.80
CA ALA A 129 -15.67 12.96 2.61
C ALA A 129 -16.63 13.94 3.30
N TYR A 130 -16.11 15.03 3.88
CA TYR A 130 -16.94 16.06 4.50
C TYR A 130 -17.81 16.84 3.51
N LYS A 131 -17.28 17.20 2.33
CA LYS A 131 -18.08 17.87 1.29
C LYS A 131 -19.29 17.03 0.90
N PHE A 132 -19.10 15.72 0.74
CA PHE A 132 -20.19 14.82 0.40
C PHE A 132 -21.26 14.73 1.48
N LYS A 133 -20.99 15.05 2.77
CA LYS A 133 -22.01 15.22 3.82
C LYS A 133 -23.13 16.20 3.43
N SER A 134 -22.82 17.23 2.63
CA SER A 134 -23.67 18.40 2.41
C SER A 134 -24.48 18.41 1.11
N VAL A 135 -24.29 17.43 0.23
CA VAL A 135 -24.92 17.40 -1.11
C VAL A 135 -26.20 16.57 -1.07
N THR A 136 -27.30 17.00 -1.69
CA THR A 136 -28.58 16.26 -1.65
C THR A 136 -28.56 14.92 -2.42
N LEU A 137 -29.29 13.94 -1.84
CA LEU A 137 -29.53 12.50 -2.08
C LEU A 137 -29.09 11.77 -3.37
N SER A 138 -28.92 12.41 -4.53
CA SER A 138 -28.58 11.69 -5.77
C SER A 138 -27.10 11.74 -6.17
N LEU A 139 -26.24 12.40 -5.36
CA LEU A 139 -24.80 12.56 -5.64
C LEU A 139 -23.88 11.91 -4.59
N PHE A 140 -24.43 11.25 -3.57
CA PHE A 140 -23.64 10.60 -2.50
C PHE A 140 -22.97 9.30 -2.93
N ASN A 141 -23.56 8.65 -3.92
CA ASN A 141 -23.23 7.30 -4.32
C ASN A 141 -22.45 7.38 -5.64
N ILE A 142 -21.17 7.06 -5.57
CA ILE A 142 -20.30 7.00 -6.74
C ILE A 142 -20.19 5.56 -7.21
N GLN A 143 -19.98 5.38 -8.52
CA GLN A 143 -19.68 4.07 -9.08
C GLN A 143 -18.18 3.83 -8.97
N GLN A 144 -17.82 2.67 -8.42
CA GLN A 144 -16.45 2.20 -8.35
C GLN A 144 -16.33 0.84 -9.01
N LYS A 145 -15.13 0.52 -9.47
CA LYS A 145 -14.82 -0.79 -10.04
C LYS A 145 -14.34 -1.71 -8.93
N LEU A 146 -14.90 -2.92 -8.87
CA LEU A 146 -14.43 -4.00 -8.01
C LEU A 146 -14.05 -5.20 -8.87
N TYR A 147 -12.84 -5.73 -8.70
CA TYR A 147 -12.46 -6.98 -9.33
C TYR A 147 -12.84 -8.18 -8.44
N LEU A 148 -13.52 -9.17 -9.03
CA LEU A 148 -13.81 -10.45 -8.41
C LEU A 148 -13.25 -11.57 -9.30
N ASP A 149 -12.50 -12.52 -8.73
CA ASP A 149 -11.73 -13.55 -9.47
C ASP A 149 -12.52 -14.31 -10.54
N TYR A 150 -13.82 -14.53 -10.33
CA TYR A 150 -14.69 -15.25 -11.26
C TYR A 150 -15.61 -14.36 -12.12
N TYR A 151 -15.75 -13.07 -11.79
CA TYR A 151 -16.66 -12.15 -12.46
C TYR A 151 -15.95 -11.02 -13.20
N GLY A 152 -14.64 -10.86 -13.00
CA GLY A 152 -13.89 -9.73 -13.52
C GLY A 152 -14.23 -8.42 -12.80
N ARG A 153 -14.09 -7.29 -13.51
CA ARG A 153 -14.44 -5.97 -12.98
C ARG A 153 -15.95 -5.77 -13.07
N ILE A 154 -16.59 -5.55 -11.93
CA ILE A 154 -17.99 -5.17 -11.81
C ILE A 154 -18.09 -3.71 -11.35
N ASP A 155 -19.19 -3.06 -11.71
CA ASP A 155 -19.57 -1.77 -11.15
C ASP A 155 -20.30 -1.99 -9.84
N VAL A 156 -19.85 -1.30 -8.80
CA VAL A 156 -20.49 -1.27 -7.49
C VAL A 156 -20.70 0.16 -7.06
N THR A 157 -21.85 0.39 -6.44
CA THR A 157 -22.15 1.69 -5.87
C THR A 157 -21.54 1.76 -4.49
N VAL A 158 -20.82 2.83 -4.19
CA VAL A 158 -20.23 3.07 -2.86
C VAL A 158 -20.66 4.43 -2.34
N ASN A 159 -20.75 4.56 -1.02
CA ASN A 159 -20.90 5.87 -0.40
C ASN A 159 -19.58 6.65 -0.55
N ALA A 160 -19.62 7.81 -1.19
CA ALA A 160 -18.44 8.62 -1.48
C ALA A 160 -17.69 9.05 -0.21
N SER A 161 -18.42 9.35 0.87
CA SER A 161 -17.79 9.74 2.14
C SER A 161 -17.03 8.57 2.76
N ALA A 162 -17.61 7.37 2.76
CA ALA A 162 -16.94 6.15 3.25
C ALA A 162 -15.77 5.73 2.35
N PHE A 163 -15.91 5.87 1.04
CA PHE A 163 -14.83 5.61 0.10
C PHE A 163 -13.62 6.51 0.38
N HIS A 164 -13.84 7.82 0.53
CA HIS A 164 -12.74 8.74 0.84
C HIS A 164 -12.17 8.57 2.25
N LEU A 165 -12.99 8.22 3.25
CA LEU A 165 -12.48 7.82 4.56
C LEU A 165 -11.56 6.60 4.44
N GLY A 166 -11.96 5.60 3.66
CA GLY A 166 -11.14 4.41 3.38
C GLY A 166 -9.83 4.74 2.68
N PHE A 167 -9.84 5.65 1.72
CA PHE A 167 -8.62 6.11 1.06
C PHE A 167 -7.67 6.77 2.07
N ALA A 168 -8.18 7.66 2.93
CA ALA A 168 -7.35 8.26 3.97
C ALA A 168 -6.81 7.20 4.95
N ALA A 169 -7.63 6.22 5.34
CA ALA A 169 -7.22 5.12 6.20
C ALA A 169 -6.12 4.23 5.57
N HIS A 170 -6.14 4.04 4.25
CA HIS A 170 -5.04 3.41 3.51
C HIS A 170 -3.74 4.18 3.72
N THR A 171 -3.75 5.49 3.49
CA THR A 171 -2.55 6.32 3.64
C THR A 171 -2.01 6.27 5.07
N ILE A 172 -2.88 6.25 6.09
CA ILE A 172 -2.46 6.07 7.48
C ILE A 172 -1.84 4.68 7.71
N ALA A 173 -2.45 3.61 7.18
CA ALA A 173 -1.92 2.25 7.31
C ALA A 173 -0.53 2.10 6.66
N ASP A 174 -0.39 2.56 5.42
CA ASP A 174 0.88 2.54 4.67
C ASP A 174 1.99 3.33 5.37
N SER A 175 1.64 4.36 6.15
CA SER A 175 2.62 5.10 6.96
C SER A 175 3.35 4.24 7.99
N PHE A 176 2.86 3.03 8.30
CA PHE A 176 3.54 2.09 9.19
C PHE A 176 4.38 1.05 8.44
N SER A 177 4.02 0.75 7.18
CA SER A 177 4.81 -0.14 6.32
C SER A 177 5.98 0.58 5.64
N HIS A 178 5.83 1.89 5.38
CA HIS A 178 6.75 2.69 4.57
C HIS A 178 7.58 3.68 5.40
N THR A 179 7.61 3.52 6.73
CA THR A 179 8.46 4.30 7.61
C THR A 179 9.13 3.41 8.65
N ILE A 180 10.30 3.84 9.14
CA ILE A 180 10.87 3.30 10.36
C ILE A 180 10.39 4.19 11.50
N ARG A 181 9.76 3.60 12.52
CA ARG A 181 9.19 4.31 13.67
C ARG A 181 9.93 4.00 14.96
N SER A 182 9.92 4.94 15.89
CA SER A 182 10.56 4.85 17.20
C SER A 182 9.75 3.96 18.14
N LYS A 183 10.33 2.81 18.52
CA LYS A 183 9.70 1.91 19.48
C LYS A 183 9.64 2.52 20.89
N GLN A 184 10.60 3.37 21.25
CA GLN A 184 10.59 4.11 22.52
C GLN A 184 9.37 5.02 22.70
N ASP A 185 8.77 5.45 21.59
CA ASP A 185 7.57 6.27 21.56
C ASP A 185 6.33 5.46 21.14
N ASP A 186 6.32 4.14 21.38
CA ASP A 186 5.25 3.22 20.98
C ASP A 186 4.89 3.34 19.48
N PHE A 187 5.90 3.55 18.63
CA PHE A 187 5.80 3.77 17.18
C PHE A 187 5.08 5.07 16.75
N ARG A 188 4.80 5.99 17.68
CA ARG A 188 4.12 7.27 17.38
C ARG A 188 5.00 8.28 16.63
N LYS A 189 6.33 8.13 16.71
CA LYS A 189 7.27 9.01 16.00
C LYS A 189 7.96 8.30 14.85
N ILE A 190 8.05 8.99 13.72
CA ILE A 190 8.74 8.53 12.52
C ILE A 190 10.22 8.89 12.64
N ILE A 191 11.11 7.94 12.39
CA ILE A 191 12.55 8.16 12.32
C ILE A 191 12.95 8.51 10.89
N THR A 192 12.47 7.73 9.91
CA THR A 192 12.72 8.00 8.49
C THR A 192 11.60 7.42 7.62
N VAL A 193 11.42 8.00 6.43
CA VAL A 193 10.44 7.62 5.42
C VAL A 193 11.17 6.94 4.26
N MET A 194 10.62 5.82 3.81
CA MET A 194 11.21 5.03 2.73
C MET A 194 10.95 5.65 1.35
N ASN A 195 11.69 5.19 0.35
CA ASN A 195 11.56 5.62 -1.04
C ASN A 195 11.34 4.41 -1.96
N TYR A 196 10.33 4.49 -2.81
CA TYR A 196 10.05 3.50 -3.83
C TYR A 196 10.46 3.99 -5.22
N VAL A 197 10.01 5.20 -5.59
CA VAL A 197 10.15 5.72 -6.95
C VAL A 197 11.61 5.86 -7.39
N GLU A 198 12.52 6.33 -6.54
CA GLU A 198 13.95 6.37 -6.88
C GLU A 198 14.56 4.96 -6.83
N ALA A 199 14.10 4.10 -5.92
CA ALA A 199 14.64 2.75 -5.69
C ALA A 199 14.48 1.83 -6.92
N ILE A 200 13.42 2.01 -7.72
CA ILE A 200 13.21 1.24 -8.96
C ILE A 200 14.11 1.67 -10.12
N TYR A 201 14.92 2.73 -9.96
CA TYR A 201 15.86 3.20 -10.98
C TYR A 201 17.33 2.90 -10.64
N PRO A 202 18.21 2.73 -11.67
CA PRO A 202 19.63 2.40 -11.45
C PRO A 202 20.47 3.50 -10.78
N HIS A 203 19.94 4.71 -10.62
CA HIS A 203 20.68 5.86 -10.09
C HIS A 203 20.40 6.14 -8.62
N TYR A 204 19.61 5.30 -7.96
CA TYR A 204 19.33 5.38 -6.53
C TYR A 204 20.61 5.49 -5.70
N LYS A 205 20.59 6.40 -4.73
CA LYS A 205 21.60 6.62 -3.72
C LYS A 205 20.92 6.81 -2.37
N GLU A 206 21.03 5.81 -1.51
CA GLU A 206 20.41 5.82 -0.17
C GLU A 206 20.70 7.07 0.65
N SER A 207 21.92 7.61 0.58
CA SER A 207 22.30 8.83 1.31
C SER A 207 21.55 10.09 0.87
N ARG A 208 20.96 10.09 -0.33
CA ARG A 208 20.14 11.18 -0.88
C ARG A 208 18.66 10.77 -0.82
N ASP A 209 18.34 9.56 -1.25
CA ASP A 209 16.96 9.14 -1.52
C ASP A 209 16.23 8.61 -0.28
N GLY A 210 16.94 8.35 0.81
CA GLY A 210 16.42 7.60 1.96
C GLY A 210 16.47 6.09 1.73
N ILE A 211 16.01 5.31 2.70
CA ILE A 211 16.00 3.83 2.65
C ILE A 211 15.00 3.35 1.59
N ARG A 212 15.31 2.23 0.92
CA ARG A 212 14.40 1.60 -0.03
C ARG A 212 13.14 1.11 0.67
N HIS A 213 11.99 1.30 0.03
CA HIS A 213 10.77 0.57 0.34
C HIS A 213 11.04 -0.94 0.44
N SER A 214 10.41 -1.65 1.39
CA SER A 214 10.56 -3.10 1.54
C SER A 214 9.24 -3.85 1.49
N ALA A 215 9.19 -4.90 0.67
CA ALA A 215 8.04 -5.79 0.61
C ALA A 215 7.84 -6.61 1.90
N PHE A 216 8.85 -6.68 2.78
CA PHE A 216 8.71 -7.36 4.06
C PHE A 216 7.82 -6.57 5.02
N THR A 217 7.95 -5.25 5.07
CA THR A 217 7.14 -4.40 5.95
C THR A 217 5.71 -4.24 5.45
N ASP A 218 5.46 -4.53 4.17
CA ASP A 218 4.13 -4.70 3.57
C ASP A 218 3.45 -6.03 3.92
N ASP A 219 4.12 -6.95 4.61
CA ASP A 219 3.50 -8.20 5.06
C ASP A 219 3.03 -8.08 6.52
N CYS A 220 1.73 -7.86 6.68
CA CYS A 220 1.06 -7.81 7.98
C CYS A 220 0.95 -9.18 8.66
N THR A 221 1.27 -10.29 7.97
CA THR A 221 1.14 -11.65 8.50
C THR A 221 2.40 -12.17 9.18
N GLU A 222 3.52 -11.47 9.00
CA GLU A 222 4.79 -11.79 9.64
C GLU A 222 4.74 -11.46 11.14
N GLU A 223 4.99 -12.47 11.98
CA GLU A 223 4.94 -12.34 13.45
C GLU A 223 5.90 -11.25 13.97
N GLU A 224 7.05 -11.09 13.31
CA GLU A 224 8.06 -10.08 13.61
C GLU A 224 7.54 -8.64 13.39
N ASN A 225 6.59 -8.46 12.46
CA ASN A 225 5.99 -7.17 12.13
C ASN A 225 4.75 -6.85 13.01
N ALA A 226 4.24 -7.83 13.76
CA ALA A 226 2.99 -7.69 14.51
C ALA A 226 2.91 -6.47 15.45
N PRO A 227 3.99 -6.03 16.14
CA PRO A 227 3.93 -4.81 16.97
C PRO A 227 3.69 -3.52 16.16
N VAL A 228 4.26 -3.42 14.95
CA VAL A 228 4.06 -2.28 14.04
C VAL A 228 2.64 -2.31 13.49
N VAL A 229 2.15 -3.48 13.08
CA VAL A 229 0.76 -3.68 12.64
C VAL A 229 -0.23 -3.29 13.74
N ALA A 230 0.01 -3.67 15.00
CA ALA A 230 -0.84 -3.29 16.12
C ALA A 230 -0.87 -1.76 16.34
N ALA A 231 0.28 -1.10 16.20
CA ALA A 231 0.35 0.37 16.26
C ALA A 231 -0.40 1.02 15.09
N ALA A 232 -0.31 0.44 13.87
CA ALA A 232 -1.03 0.90 12.70
C ALA A 232 -2.55 0.80 12.89
N VAL A 233 -3.05 -0.33 13.42
CA VAL A 233 -4.47 -0.50 13.75
C VAL A 233 -4.94 0.55 14.76
N LEU A 234 -4.15 0.80 15.79
CA LEU A 234 -4.47 1.82 16.80
C LEU A 234 -4.51 3.22 16.18
N ALA A 235 -3.51 3.58 15.36
CA ALA A 235 -3.45 4.88 14.71
C ALA A 235 -4.62 5.08 13.73
N THR A 236 -4.92 4.09 12.89
CA THR A 236 -6.07 4.17 11.96
C THR A 236 -7.39 4.31 12.72
N ARG A 237 -7.56 3.61 13.85
CA ARG A 237 -8.74 3.77 14.71
C ARG A 237 -8.81 5.15 15.34
N GLU A 238 -7.70 5.67 15.88
CA GLU A 238 -7.64 7.02 16.47
C GLU A 238 -7.93 8.10 15.41
N PHE A 239 -7.45 7.90 14.17
CA PHE A 239 -7.80 8.73 13.02
C PHE A 239 -9.29 8.70 12.71
N GLU A 240 -9.93 7.54 12.68
CA GLU A 240 -11.37 7.42 12.44
C GLU A 240 -12.21 8.12 13.52
N VAL A 241 -11.79 8.04 14.79
CA VAL A 241 -12.42 8.79 15.88
C VAL A 241 -12.24 10.29 15.71
N ALA A 242 -11.05 10.74 15.33
CA ALA A 242 -10.79 12.15 15.02
C ALA A 242 -11.62 12.63 13.81
N PHE A 243 -11.76 11.78 12.79
CA PHE A 243 -12.56 12.02 11.61
C PHE A 243 -14.03 12.15 11.96
N GLU A 244 -14.59 11.31 12.82
CA GLU A 244 -15.97 11.44 13.28
C GLU A 244 -16.23 12.80 13.96
N ALA A 245 -15.32 13.24 14.83
CA ALA A 245 -15.44 14.53 15.50
C ALA A 245 -15.41 15.71 14.51
N PHE A 246 -14.51 15.65 13.52
CA PHE A 246 -14.48 16.58 12.40
C PHE A 246 -15.75 16.47 11.55
N TYR A 247 -16.19 15.26 11.19
CA TYR A 247 -17.34 15.02 10.34
C TYR A 247 -18.61 15.57 10.97
N ALA A 248 -18.75 15.47 12.29
CA ALA A 248 -19.88 16.02 13.03
C ALA A 248 -19.91 17.56 12.99
N THR A 249 -18.76 18.22 13.15
CA THR A 249 -18.67 19.66 13.49
C THR A 249 -18.08 20.56 12.41
N GLY A 250 -17.26 20.01 11.51
CA GLY A 250 -16.40 20.74 10.58
C GLY A 250 -15.12 21.31 11.22
N ASP A 251 -14.86 21.04 12.52
CA ASP A 251 -13.64 21.49 13.20
C ASP A 251 -12.48 20.53 12.91
N GLU A 252 -11.43 21.02 12.26
CA GLU A 252 -10.23 20.25 11.91
C GLU A 252 -9.31 19.95 13.10
N THR A 253 -9.54 20.59 14.27
CA THR A 253 -8.69 20.44 15.45
C THR A 253 -8.43 18.97 15.84
N PRO A 254 -9.41 18.06 15.86
CA PRO A 254 -9.17 16.65 16.18
C PRO A 254 -8.23 15.95 15.18
N ILE A 255 -8.38 16.20 13.87
CA ILE A 255 -7.50 15.63 12.84
C ILE A 255 -6.07 16.15 13.00
N ARG A 256 -5.92 17.45 13.25
CA ARG A 256 -4.59 18.06 13.49
C ARG A 256 -3.94 17.49 14.73
N ALA A 257 -4.68 17.32 15.82
CA ALA A 257 -4.17 16.73 17.05
C ALA A 257 -3.72 15.28 16.84
N PHE A 258 -4.50 14.47 16.10
CA PHE A 258 -4.09 13.13 15.68
C PHE A 258 -2.77 13.17 14.90
N TRP A 259 -2.66 14.08 13.92
CA TRP A 259 -1.47 14.21 13.09
C TRP A 259 -0.23 14.59 13.91
N GLU A 260 -0.37 15.57 14.80
CA GLU A 260 0.68 16.01 15.72
C GLU A 260 1.12 14.91 16.70
N ASP A 261 0.31 13.89 16.94
CA ASP A 261 0.65 12.78 17.83
C ASP A 261 1.37 11.65 17.09
N TRP A 262 0.95 11.32 15.86
CA TRP A 262 1.40 10.13 15.12
C TRP A 262 2.44 10.35 14.00
N PHE A 263 2.64 11.59 13.56
CA PHE A 263 3.47 11.91 12.39
C PHE A 263 4.64 12.85 12.71
N GLN A 264 5.06 12.92 13.98
CA GLN A 264 6.26 13.68 14.34
C GLN A 264 7.52 12.98 13.88
N LEU A 265 8.45 13.75 13.30
CA LEU A 265 9.79 13.29 13.02
C LEU A 265 10.67 13.28 14.27
N ARG A 266 11.41 12.19 14.42
CA ARG A 266 12.40 12.00 15.46
C ARG A 266 13.81 12.19 14.89
N THR A 267 14.34 13.40 15.04
CA THR A 267 15.60 13.80 14.41
C THR A 267 16.86 13.42 15.20
N ASP A 268 16.73 12.98 16.45
CA ASP A 268 17.84 12.60 17.33
C ASP A 268 18.44 11.21 17.02
N CYS A 269 17.82 10.41 16.13
CA CYS A 269 18.26 9.04 15.84
C CYS A 269 18.17 8.60 14.36
N VAL A 270 18.06 9.54 13.41
CA VAL A 270 17.92 9.26 11.95
C VAL A 270 19.06 8.40 11.37
N HIS A 271 20.22 8.35 12.03
CA HIS A 271 21.37 7.54 11.63
C HIS A 271 21.84 6.54 12.70
N ASP A 272 21.08 6.39 13.78
CA ASP A 272 21.37 5.49 14.89
C ASP A 272 20.06 4.93 15.43
N TYR A 273 19.50 3.96 14.71
CA TYR A 273 18.22 3.33 15.09
C TYR A 273 18.27 2.68 16.47
N ALA A 274 19.45 2.26 16.94
CA ALA A 274 19.64 1.73 18.28
C ALA A 274 19.38 2.78 19.37
N ALA A 275 19.71 4.05 19.12
CA ALA A 275 19.38 5.16 20.02
C ALA A 275 17.86 5.36 20.21
N CYS A 276 17.04 4.81 19.31
CA CYS A 276 15.56 4.83 19.37
C CYS A 276 14.91 3.46 19.69
N ASP A 277 15.68 2.46 20.12
CA ASP A 277 15.24 1.06 20.32
C ASP A 277 14.54 0.47 19.07
N SER A 278 14.93 0.93 17.88
CA SER A 278 14.32 0.55 16.60
C SER A 278 15.29 -0.15 15.66
N GLU A 279 16.48 -0.54 16.12
CA GLU A 279 17.47 -1.27 15.31
C GLU A 279 16.88 -2.54 14.70
N TYR A 280 16.15 -3.32 15.50
CA TYR A 280 15.47 -4.53 15.02
C TYR A 280 14.46 -4.23 13.90
N TYR A 281 13.64 -3.19 14.03
CA TYR A 281 12.65 -2.82 13.00
C TYR A 281 13.30 -2.22 11.75
N ALA A 282 14.42 -1.50 11.91
CA ALA A 282 15.22 -1.05 10.79
C ALA A 282 15.82 -2.23 10.02
N GLU A 283 16.28 -3.28 10.71
CA GLU A 283 16.72 -4.52 10.07
C GLU A 283 15.58 -5.20 9.30
N LEU A 284 14.37 -5.27 9.88
CA LEU A 284 13.18 -5.81 9.19
C LEU A 284 12.90 -5.05 7.88
N ALA A 285 12.91 -3.72 7.95
CA ALA A 285 12.72 -2.83 6.80
C ALA A 285 13.80 -2.97 5.71
N MET A 286 14.90 -3.67 5.97
CA MET A 286 15.98 -3.90 5.01
C MET A 286 16.02 -5.33 4.46
N ARG A 287 15.10 -6.23 4.87
CA ARG A 287 15.16 -7.67 4.52
C ARG A 287 14.79 -7.97 3.07
N ASP A 288 13.85 -7.24 2.50
CA ASP A 288 13.42 -7.43 1.10
C ASP A 288 13.23 -6.07 0.42
N PRO A 289 14.34 -5.34 0.14
CA PRO A 289 14.26 -4.00 -0.40
C PRO A 289 13.85 -4.00 -1.87
N THR A 290 13.14 -2.95 -2.27
CA THR A 290 12.73 -2.75 -3.67
C THR A 290 13.96 -2.59 -4.54
N HIS A 291 14.01 -3.31 -5.67
CA HIS A 291 15.11 -3.26 -6.63
C HIS A 291 14.63 -2.75 -8.00
N ALA A 292 15.58 -2.41 -8.88
CA ALA A 292 15.22 -1.97 -10.22
C ALA A 292 14.56 -3.12 -11.01
N TYR A 293 13.40 -2.85 -11.63
CA TYR A 293 12.56 -3.82 -12.36
C TYR A 293 13.30 -4.66 -13.42
N LEU A 294 14.37 -4.10 -13.97
CA LEU A 294 15.18 -4.71 -15.01
C LEU A 294 16.65 -4.70 -14.60
N GLU A 295 16.94 -5.11 -13.37
CA GLU A 295 18.20 -5.79 -13.11
C GLU A 295 18.23 -7.09 -13.94
N CYS A 296 18.47 -6.93 -15.25
CA CYS A 296 19.43 -7.78 -15.91
C CYS A 296 20.70 -7.60 -15.09
N GLN A 297 20.81 -8.33 -13.98
CA GLN A 297 22.07 -8.86 -13.55
C GLN A 297 22.56 -9.57 -14.80
N ALA A 298 23.33 -8.86 -15.61
CA ALA A 298 24.35 -9.48 -16.40
C ALA A 298 25.11 -10.23 -15.32
N SER A 299 24.71 -11.49 -15.09
CA SER A 299 25.52 -12.45 -14.38
C SER A 299 26.86 -12.17 -14.99
N VAL A 300 27.79 -11.65 -14.19
CA VAL A 300 29.16 -11.60 -14.62
C VAL A 300 29.45 -13.08 -14.76
N ARG A 301 29.18 -13.62 -15.96
CA ARG A 301 29.68 -14.91 -16.39
C ARG A 301 31.15 -14.68 -16.20
N ARG A 302 31.67 -15.10 -15.04
CA ARG A 302 33.08 -15.33 -14.84
C ARG A 302 33.42 -16.13 -16.07
N ARG A 303 34.11 -15.50 -17.03
CA ARG A 303 34.63 -16.22 -18.18
C ARG A 303 35.30 -17.42 -17.55
N PRO A 304 34.85 -18.66 -17.85
CA PRO A 304 35.52 -19.82 -17.30
C PRO A 304 37.00 -19.60 -17.58
N SER A 305 37.82 -19.66 -16.53
CA SER A 305 39.25 -19.46 -16.71
C SER A 305 39.68 -20.37 -17.86
N PRO A 306 40.50 -19.90 -18.81
CA PRO A 306 40.90 -20.70 -19.97
C PRO A 306 41.62 -22.01 -19.57
N LEU A 307 41.95 -22.19 -18.30
CA LEU A 307 42.52 -23.40 -17.72
C LEU A 307 41.52 -24.57 -17.58
N SER A 308 40.21 -24.32 -17.59
CA SER A 308 39.22 -25.40 -17.40
C SER A 308 38.76 -26.10 -18.70
N LEU A 309 39.10 -25.55 -19.87
CA LEU A 309 38.79 -26.16 -21.18
C LEU A 309 39.89 -27.10 -21.70
N ALA A 310 41.06 -27.15 -21.05
CA ALA A 310 42.19 -27.99 -21.46
C ALA A 310 42.07 -29.47 -21.01
N LEU A 311 41.07 -29.82 -20.19
CA LEU A 311 40.92 -31.18 -19.64
C LEU A 311 39.80 -32.02 -20.29
N LEU A 312 39.11 -31.51 -21.31
CA LEU A 312 38.01 -32.22 -22.01
C LEU A 312 38.30 -32.54 -23.49
N LEU A 313 39.57 -32.67 -23.86
CA LEU A 313 40.00 -33.26 -25.13
C LEU A 313 41.03 -34.36 -24.80
N PRO A 314 40.61 -35.64 -24.72
CA PRO A 314 40.93 -36.51 -25.85
C PRO A 314 39.98 -37.72 -26.00
N PHE A 315 38.73 -37.54 -26.41
CA PHE A 315 37.95 -38.66 -26.97
C PHE A 315 36.90 -38.07 -27.90
N ILE A 316 37.22 -37.92 -29.18
CA ILE A 316 36.31 -38.05 -30.33
C ILE A 316 37.17 -37.82 -31.56
N LEU A 317 37.62 -38.92 -32.16
CA LEU A 317 37.69 -39.22 -33.59
C LEU A 317 38.27 -40.65 -33.69
N PRO A 318 37.85 -41.52 -34.63
CA PRO A 318 37.07 -41.23 -35.82
C PRO A 318 35.88 -42.20 -36.07
N LEU A 319 34.81 -41.70 -36.69
CA LEU A 319 33.93 -42.50 -37.54
C LEU A 319 33.56 -41.67 -38.76
N ALA A 320 34.58 -41.46 -39.61
CA ALA A 320 34.40 -41.11 -41.00
C ALA A 320 34.27 -42.41 -41.79
N TRP A 321 33.04 -42.87 -42.04
CA TRP A 321 32.75 -43.73 -43.17
C TRP A 321 31.26 -43.70 -43.50
N GLY A 322 30.97 -43.30 -44.74
CA GLY A 322 29.66 -43.48 -45.35
C GLY A 322 28.70 -42.31 -45.15
N ILE A 323 28.67 -41.40 -46.11
CA ILE A 323 27.62 -41.38 -47.15
C ILE A 323 27.89 -40.14 -48.00
N TRP A 324 28.70 -40.36 -49.03
CA TRP A 324 28.73 -39.51 -50.21
C TRP A 324 27.74 -40.13 -51.19
N ARG A 325 26.54 -39.56 -51.35
CA ARG A 325 25.83 -39.55 -52.64
C ARG A 325 24.61 -38.62 -52.63
N ARG A 326 24.85 -37.45 -53.22
CA ARG A 326 24.06 -36.81 -54.29
C ARG A 326 22.54 -36.75 -54.08
N ARG A 327 22.04 -35.52 -53.97
CA ARG A 327 21.20 -34.88 -55.00
C ARG A 327 21.10 -33.38 -54.74
N SER A 328 21.56 -32.59 -55.71
CA SER A 328 21.31 -31.16 -55.82
C SER A 328 20.01 -30.93 -56.65
N PRO A 329 19.59 -29.68 -56.93
CA PRO A 329 18.34 -29.12 -56.46
C PRO A 329 17.34 -28.85 -57.60
N GLN A 330 16.12 -28.46 -57.26
CA GLN A 330 15.41 -27.36 -57.94
C GLN A 330 14.10 -27.02 -57.22
N LYS A 331 13.98 -25.73 -56.85
CA LYS A 331 12.71 -24.97 -56.75
C LYS A 331 12.39 -24.42 -58.16
N PRO A 332 11.18 -23.92 -58.45
CA PRO A 332 10.01 -23.68 -57.60
C PRO A 332 8.92 -24.76 -57.66
#